data_AF-A0A1V9VCE9-F1
#
_entry.id   AF-A0A1V9VCE9-F1
#
_cell.length_a   1.000
_cell.length_b   1.000
_cell.length_c   1.000
_cell.angle_alpha   90.00
_cell.angle_beta   90.00
_cell.angle_gamma   90.00
#
_symmetry.space_group_name_H-M   'P 1'
#
loop_
_entity.id
_entity.type
_entity.pdbx_description
1 polymer ?
#
loop_
_entity_poly.entity_id
_entity_poly.type
_entity_poly.pdbx_seq_one_letter_code
_entity_poly.pdbx_strand_id
1 'polypeptide(L)'
;MSNLIKKNGYNFSFNPTACESCAGNCCIGESGYIWINIVEIEALSKYLGLTLDSFREKYLFKVGYKYSIKEVELADNSFACCFFDLEKRKCSIYDYRPTQCRTFPFWEYFKNNEKEVYKECPAIKNI
;
A
#
# COMPACT_ATOMS: atom_id res chain seq x y z
N MET A 1 6.76 9.62 -23.09
CA MET A 1 7.30 8.25 -23.23
C MET A 1 6.93 7.47 -21.98
N SER A 2 5.97 6.54 -22.05
CA SER A 2 5.60 5.72 -20.89
C SER A 2 6.65 4.63 -20.69
N ASN A 3 7.58 4.84 -19.75
CA ASN A 3 8.53 3.81 -19.34
C ASN A 3 7.79 2.79 -18.46
N LEU A 4 7.31 1.73 -19.09
CA LEU A 4 6.68 0.62 -18.40
C LEU A 4 7.72 -0.12 -17.55
N ILE A 5 7.40 -0.33 -16.27
CA ILE A 5 8.22 -1.10 -15.35
C ILE A 5 7.86 -2.58 -15.52
N LYS A 6 8.88 -3.42 -15.70
CA LYS A 6 8.76 -4.88 -15.78
C LYS A 6 9.61 -5.52 -14.68
N LYS A 7 9.17 -6.66 -14.17
CA LYS A 7 9.94 -7.48 -13.22
C LYS A 7 9.93 -8.95 -13.65
N ASN A 8 11.03 -9.65 -13.40
CA ASN A 8 11.14 -11.07 -13.70
C ASN A 8 10.09 -11.88 -12.92
N GLY A 9 9.44 -12.83 -13.60
CA GLY A 9 8.42 -13.69 -13.02
C GLY A 9 7.00 -13.08 -13.00
N TYR A 10 6.76 -11.98 -13.71
CA TYR A 10 5.45 -11.37 -13.88
C TYR A 10 5.11 -11.25 -15.36
N ASN A 11 3.88 -11.59 -15.76
CA ASN A 11 3.42 -11.47 -17.15
C ASN A 11 2.71 -10.13 -17.44
N PHE A 12 2.91 -9.14 -16.57
CA PHE A 12 2.38 -7.80 -16.73
C PHE A 12 3.45 -6.74 -16.48
N SER A 13 3.17 -5.55 -16.98
CA SER A 13 3.98 -4.36 -16.76
C SER A 13 3.16 -3.29 -16.03
N PHE A 14 3.86 -2.35 -15.40
CA PHE A 14 3.24 -1.28 -14.63
C PHE A 14 3.60 0.08 -15.24
N ASN A 15 2.59 0.92 -15.50
CA ASN A 15 2.79 2.29 -15.95
C ASN A 15 2.78 3.27 -14.77
N PRO A 16 3.95 3.73 -14.27
CA PRO A 16 4.00 4.60 -13.09
C PRO A 16 3.30 5.95 -13.30
N THR A 17 3.23 6.47 -14.52
CA THR A 17 2.59 7.77 -14.78
C THR A 17 1.07 7.72 -14.56
N ALA A 18 0.46 6.53 -14.62
CA ALA A 18 -0.96 6.37 -14.33
C ALA A 18 -1.30 6.60 -12.84
N CYS A 19 -0.30 6.61 -11.94
CA CYS A 19 -0.51 6.98 -10.54
C CYS A 19 -0.85 8.47 -10.37
N GLU A 20 -0.51 9.33 -11.31
CA GLU A 20 -0.79 10.77 -11.23
C GLU A 20 -2.30 11.08 -11.26
N SER A 21 -3.07 10.24 -11.95
CA SER A 21 -4.53 10.35 -12.09
C SER A 21 -5.30 9.26 -11.34
N CYS A 22 -4.61 8.35 -10.65
CA CYS A 22 -5.24 7.26 -9.91
C CYS A 22 -5.96 7.78 -8.67
N ALA A 23 -7.06 7.11 -8.28
CA ALA A 23 -7.79 7.43 -7.06
C ALA A 23 -7.09 6.94 -5.78
N GLY A 24 -5.86 6.40 -5.89
CA GLY A 24 -5.12 5.84 -4.77
C GLY A 24 -5.47 4.38 -4.47
N ASN A 25 -5.85 3.60 -5.48
CA ASN A 25 -6.29 2.20 -5.37
C ASN A 25 -5.32 1.28 -4.60
N CYS A 26 -4.03 1.63 -4.48
CA CYS A 26 -3.09 0.87 -3.65
C CYS A 26 -3.25 1.10 -2.14
N CYS A 27 -4.11 2.02 -1.73
CA CYS A 27 -4.38 2.39 -0.34
C CYS A 27 -5.85 2.25 0.06
N ILE A 28 -6.73 1.89 -0.88
CA ILE A 28 -8.18 1.71 -0.68
C ILE A 28 -8.62 0.35 -1.22
N GLY A 29 -9.56 -0.31 -0.56
CA GLY A 29 -10.04 -1.63 -0.99
C GLY A 29 -10.94 -2.31 0.04
N GLU A 30 -11.03 -3.64 -0.05
CA GLU A 30 -11.59 -4.46 1.03
C GLU A 30 -10.70 -4.40 2.27
N SER A 31 -11.26 -4.63 3.46
CA SER A 31 -10.46 -4.66 4.69
C SER A 31 -9.45 -5.81 4.65
N GLY A 32 -8.25 -5.54 5.14
CA GLY A 32 -7.18 -6.52 5.17
C GLY A 32 -6.06 -6.16 6.14
N TYR A 33 -4.87 -6.70 5.85
CA TYR A 33 -3.68 -6.44 6.66
C TYR A 33 -2.63 -5.67 5.86
N ILE A 34 -2.28 -4.50 6.39
CA ILE A 34 -1.20 -3.65 5.94
C ILE A 34 0.00 -3.90 6.85
N TRP A 35 0.73 -4.99 6.58
CA TRP A 35 1.86 -5.45 7.36
C TRP A 35 3.00 -4.43 7.38
N ILE A 36 3.52 -4.19 8.58
CA ILE A 36 4.67 -3.34 8.84
C ILE A 36 5.64 -4.05 9.78
N ASN A 37 6.94 -4.01 9.47
CA ASN A 37 7.98 -4.63 10.29
C ASN A 37 8.58 -3.66 11.31
N ILE A 38 9.39 -4.16 12.24
CA ILE A 38 9.96 -3.34 13.32
C ILE A 38 10.83 -2.18 12.82
N VAL A 39 11.63 -2.40 11.77
CA VAL A 39 12.50 -1.37 11.18
C VAL A 39 11.67 -0.26 10.55
N GLU A 40 10.56 -0.63 9.89
CA GLU A 40 9.62 0.33 9.30
C GLU A 40 8.83 1.09 10.37
N ILE A 41 8.45 0.43 11.46
CA ILE A 41 7.80 1.05 12.62
C ILE A 41 8.71 2.14 13.20
N GLU A 42 9.99 1.82 13.43
CA GLU A 42 10.97 2.76 13.98
C GLU A 42 11.23 3.95 13.04
N ALA A 43 11.39 3.69 11.74
CA ALA A 43 11.60 4.74 10.76
C ALA A 43 10.39 5.69 10.67
N LEU A 44 9.18 5.12 10.63
CA LEU A 44 7.95 5.88 10.49
C LEU A 44 7.58 6.63 11.78
N SER A 45 7.80 6.04 12.96
CA SER A 45 7.58 6.74 14.23
C SER A 45 8.51 7.96 14.36
N LYS A 46 9.78 7.81 13.97
CA LYS A 46 10.76 8.91 13.95
C LYS A 46 10.34 10.02 12.99
N TYR A 47 9.89 9.65 11.78
CA TYR A 47 9.38 10.61 10.80
C TYR A 47 8.19 11.43 11.35
N LEU A 48 7.29 10.77 12.09
CA LEU A 48 6.12 11.42 12.69
C LEU A 48 6.41 12.12 14.02
N GLY A 49 7.65 12.06 14.53
CA GLY A 49 8.04 12.65 15.81
C GLY A 49 7.37 11.98 17.03
N LEU A 50 7.05 10.69 16.93
CA LEU A 50 6.37 9.93 17.98
C LEU A 50 7.30 8.89 18.62
N THR A 51 7.05 8.59 19.90
CA THR A 51 7.63 7.41 20.53
C THR A 51 7.07 6.14 19.88
N LEU A 52 7.80 5.02 20.02
CA LEU A 52 7.34 3.73 19.48
C LEU A 52 6.00 3.31 20.06
N ASP A 53 5.79 3.53 21.36
CA ASP A 53 4.55 3.14 22.03
C ASP A 53 3.36 3.99 21.57
N SER A 54 3.51 5.32 21.51
CA SER A 54 2.47 6.21 20.99
C SER A 54 2.16 5.93 19.51
N PHE A 55 3.17 5.60 18.71
CA PHE A 55 2.98 5.22 17.31
C PHE A 55 2.19 3.90 17.19
N ARG A 56 2.58 2.88 17.96
CA ARG A 56 1.90 1.57 17.97
C ARG A 56 0.45 1.71 18.39
N GLU A 57 0.18 2.41 19.50
CA GLU A 57 -1.16 2.61 20.02
C GLU A 57 -2.05 3.36 19.03
N LYS A 58 -1.52 4.42 18.41
CA LYS A 58 -2.29 5.28 17.51
C LYS A 58 -2.55 4.62 16.17
N TYR A 59 -1.52 4.06 15.53
CA TYR A 59 -1.57 3.67 14.12
C TYR A 59 -1.56 2.17 13.84
N LEU A 60 -1.23 1.33 14.82
CA LEU A 60 -1.07 -0.11 14.59
C LEU A 60 -2.06 -0.93 15.41
N PHE A 61 -2.26 -2.17 14.96
CA PHE A 61 -2.83 -3.23 15.78
C PHE A 61 -2.02 -4.51 15.59
N LYS A 62 -2.05 -5.39 16.59
CA LYS A 62 -1.26 -6.62 16.60
C LYS A 62 -2.12 -7.80 16.14
N VAL A 63 -1.57 -8.61 15.24
CA VAL A 63 -2.19 -9.85 14.74
C VAL A 63 -1.18 -10.98 14.90
N GLY A 64 -1.39 -11.83 15.91
CA GLY A 64 -0.40 -12.82 16.32
C GLY A 64 0.95 -12.16 16.66
N TYR A 65 1.99 -12.47 15.89
CA TYR A 65 3.34 -11.93 16.07
C TYR A 65 3.65 -10.72 15.18
N LYS A 66 2.71 -10.28 14.34
CA LYS A 66 2.91 -9.20 13.37
C LYS A 66 2.11 -7.95 13.75
N TYR A 67 2.50 -6.81 13.20
CA TYR A 67 1.76 -5.55 13.29
C TYR A 67 1.17 -5.20 11.93
N SER A 68 -0.07 -4.74 11.94
CA SER A 68 -0.74 -4.14 10.80
C SER A 68 -1.03 -2.68 11.07
N ILE A 69 -0.90 -1.84 10.06
CA ILE A 69 -1.40 -0.46 10.10
C ILE A 69 -2.94 -0.52 10.16
N LYS A 70 -3.53 0.36 10.97
CA LYS A 70 -4.99 0.50 11.08
C LYS A 70 -5.60 1.03 9.79
N GLU A 71 -6.82 0.61 9.54
CA GLU A 71 -7.66 1.08 8.46
C GLU A 71 -8.75 2.00 9.00
N VAL A 72 -9.32 2.81 8.10
CA VAL A 72 -10.49 3.66 8.34
C VAL A 72 -11.57 3.22 7.36
N GLU A 73 -12.77 3.00 7.86
CA GLU A 73 -13.93 2.63 7.04
C GLU A 73 -14.39 3.82 6.19
N LEU A 74 -14.68 3.54 4.93
CA LEU A 74 -15.27 4.45 3.94
C LEU A 74 -16.71 4.02 3.63
N ALA A 75 -17.31 4.55 2.57
CA ALA A 75 -18.60 4.09 2.07
C ALA A 75 -18.53 2.66 1.48
N ASP A 76 -19.68 2.01 1.37
CA ASP A 76 -19.86 0.73 0.66
C ASP A 76 -18.94 -0.42 1.12
N ASN A 77 -18.65 -0.50 2.43
CA ASN A 77 -17.71 -1.47 3.01
C ASN A 77 -16.29 -1.42 2.42
N SER A 78 -15.87 -0.26 1.89
CA SER A 78 -14.48 -0.02 1.51
C SER A 78 -13.70 0.56 2.68
N PHE A 79 -12.40 0.31 2.72
CA PHE A 79 -11.49 0.76 3.76
C PHE A 79 -10.31 1.49 3.13
N ALA A 80 -9.76 2.46 3.87
CA ALA A 80 -8.51 3.12 3.53
C ALA A 80 -7.47 2.90 4.62
N CYS A 81 -6.20 2.83 4.24
CA CYS A 81 -5.11 2.98 5.20
C CYS A 81 -5.26 4.29 5.98
N CYS A 82 -5.05 4.29 7.30
CA CYS A 82 -5.15 5.51 8.11
C CYS A 82 -4.15 6.63 7.74
N PHE A 83 -3.15 6.35 6.91
CA PHE A 83 -2.23 7.34 6.35
C PHE A 83 -2.63 7.84 4.95
N PHE A 84 -3.76 7.41 4.40
CA PHE A 84 -4.22 7.86 3.10
C PHE A 84 -4.94 9.21 3.20
N ASP A 85 -4.46 10.20 2.45
CA ASP A 85 -5.11 11.51 2.32
C ASP A 85 -6.18 11.40 1.23
N LEU A 86 -7.46 11.35 1.65
CA LEU A 86 -8.61 11.16 0.76
C LEU A 86 -8.81 12.33 -0.21
N GLU A 87 -8.50 13.56 0.21
CA GLU A 87 -8.66 14.75 -0.62
C GLU A 87 -7.59 14.79 -1.72
N LYS A 88 -6.32 14.58 -1.34
CA LYS A 88 -5.20 14.57 -2.29
C LYS A 88 -5.10 13.25 -3.07
N ARG A 89 -5.81 12.21 -2.61
CA ARG A 89 -5.75 10.83 -3.11
C ARG A 89 -4.32 10.28 -3.13
N LYS A 90 -3.55 10.58 -2.08
CA LYS A 90 -2.13 10.24 -1.96
C LYS A 90 -1.80 9.72 -0.56
N CYS A 91 -0.83 8.82 -0.48
CA CYS A 91 -0.29 8.39 0.80
C CYS A 91 0.50 9.52 1.46
N SER A 92 0.15 9.90 2.69
CA SER A 92 0.83 10.95 3.46
C SER A 92 2.25 10.56 3.93
N ILE A 93 2.56 9.27 3.86
CA ILE A 93 3.85 8.68 4.27
C ILE A 93 4.57 8.05 3.08
N TYR A 94 4.41 8.58 1.87
CA TYR A 94 4.83 7.92 0.62
C TYR A 94 6.29 7.39 0.63
N ASP A 95 7.23 8.16 1.17
CA ASP A 95 8.65 7.74 1.25
C ASP A 95 8.91 6.71 2.36
N TYR A 96 8.04 6.67 3.37
CA TYR A 96 8.10 5.78 4.54
C TYR A 96 7.10 4.61 4.48
N ARG A 97 6.46 4.40 3.32
CA ARG A 97 5.54 3.28 3.08
C ARG A 97 6.16 1.95 3.49
N PRO A 98 5.42 1.02 4.13
CA PRO A 98 5.92 -0.33 4.39
C PRO A 98 6.33 -1.04 3.09
N THR A 99 7.18 -2.06 3.21
CA THR A 99 7.67 -2.87 2.09
C THR A 99 6.52 -3.49 1.31
N GLN A 100 5.45 -3.92 1.99
CA GLN A 100 4.22 -4.37 1.34
C GLN A 100 3.68 -3.28 0.39
N CYS A 101 3.45 -2.07 0.89
CA CYS A 101 2.95 -0.97 0.06
C CYS A 101 3.93 -0.54 -1.05
N ARG A 102 5.25 -0.58 -0.82
CA ARG A 102 6.27 -0.21 -1.83
C ARG A 102 6.38 -1.21 -2.96
N THR A 103 6.11 -2.48 -2.69
CA THR A 103 6.28 -3.56 -3.67
C THR A 103 5.06 -3.79 -4.55
N PHE A 104 3.90 -3.23 -4.20
CA PHE A 104 2.72 -3.20 -5.07
C PHE A 104 3.06 -2.48 -6.39
N PRO A 105 2.60 -2.98 -7.56
CA PRO A 105 1.74 -4.15 -7.78
C PRO A 105 2.51 -5.47 -8.02
N PHE A 106 3.81 -5.52 -7.71
CA PHE A 106 4.64 -6.71 -7.90
C PHE A 106 4.78 -7.52 -6.61
N TRP A 107 3.66 -7.90 -6.02
CA TRP A 107 3.66 -8.88 -4.92
C TRP A 107 3.85 -10.29 -5.45
N GLU A 108 4.58 -11.13 -4.72
CA GLU A 108 4.75 -12.55 -5.08
C GLU A 108 3.39 -13.26 -5.28
N TYR A 109 2.37 -12.85 -4.51
CA TYR A 109 0.99 -13.31 -4.63
C TYR A 109 0.42 -13.18 -6.06
N PHE A 110 0.70 -12.07 -6.76
CA PHE A 110 0.17 -11.80 -8.10
C PHE A 110 0.83 -12.62 -9.20
N LYS A 111 1.93 -13.34 -8.92
CA LYS A 111 2.50 -14.29 -9.90
C LYS A 111 1.54 -15.43 -10.21
N ASN A 112 0.77 -15.87 -9.20
CA ASN A 112 -0.21 -16.95 -9.34
C ASN A 112 -1.66 -16.44 -9.42
N ASN A 113 -1.90 -15.15 -9.13
CA ASN A 113 -3.24 -14.53 -9.09
C ASN A 113 -3.31 -13.28 -9.98
N GLU A 114 -2.73 -13.36 -11.17
CA GLU A 114 -2.53 -12.21 -12.07
C GLU A 114 -3.81 -11.43 -12.36
N LYS A 115 -4.94 -12.13 -12.52
CA LYS A 115 -6.24 -11.52 -12.83
C LYS A 115 -6.69 -10.50 -11.78
N GLU A 116 -6.27 -10.65 -10.53
CA GLU A 116 -6.64 -9.74 -9.44
C GLU A 116 -5.89 -8.41 -9.56
N VAL A 117 -4.62 -8.42 -9.98
CA VAL A 117 -3.83 -7.19 -10.09
C VAL A 117 -4.41 -6.22 -11.12
N TYR A 118 -5.04 -6.74 -12.19
CA TYR A 118 -5.72 -5.92 -13.20
C TYR A 118 -7.00 -5.27 -12.68
N LYS A 119 -7.67 -5.88 -11.71
CA LYS A 119 -8.87 -5.32 -11.08
C LYS A 119 -8.48 -4.23 -10.08
N GLU A 120 -7.40 -4.43 -9.34
CA GLU A 120 -6.96 -3.50 -8.30
C GLU A 120 -6.23 -2.27 -8.88
N CYS A 121 -5.35 -2.48 -9.87
CA CYS A 121 -4.46 -1.44 -10.34
C CYS A 121 -4.72 -1.07 -11.82
N PRO A 122 -5.28 0.12 -12.12
CA PRO A 122 -5.55 0.55 -13.50
C PRO A 122 -4.28 0.84 -14.31
N ALA A 123 -3.14 0.90 -13.63
CA ALA A 123 -1.84 1.16 -14.23
C ALA A 123 -1.18 -0.10 -14.84
N ILE A 124 -1.75 -1.28 -14.62
CA ILE A 124 -1.23 -2.53 -15.18
C ILE A 124 -1.48 -2.58 -16.69
N LYS A 125 -0.49 -3.07 -17.44
CA LYS A 125 -0.55 -3.29 -18.89
C LYS A 125 -0.08 -4.71 -19.20
N ASN A 126 -0.83 -5.39 -20.07
CA ASN A 126 -0.46 -6.70 -20.61
C ASN A 126 0.90 -6.59 -21.32
N ILE A 127 1.72 -7.63 -21.19
CA ILE A 127 2.97 -7.81 -21.94
C ILE A 127 2.71 -8.70 -23.16
#